data_AF-A0A3G3GUS6-F1
#
_entry.id   AF-A0A3G3GUS6-F1
#
_cell.length_a   1.000
_cell.length_b   1.000
_cell.length_c   1.000
_cell.angle_alpha   90.00
_cell.angle_beta   90.00
_cell.angle_gamma   90.00
#
_symmetry.space_group_name_H-M   'P 1'
#
loop_
_entity.id
_entity.type
_entity.pdbx_description
1 polymer ?
#
loop_
_entity_poly.entity_id
_entity_poly.type
_entity_poly.pdbx_seq_one_letter_code
_entity_poly.pdbx_strand_id
1 'polypeptide(L)'
;MGGFAQTPTQFIFFKTDADENENPAAIVYVHFANKMTQIAKITGNAEMIDKKEFTEKGIPKNAIAACGAWWAGAGDYFYLLKTPKGIAVYKGWQDESQQDKGYHWTKLKEISR
;
A
#
# COMPACT_ATOMS: atom_id res chain seq x y z
N MET A 1 -12.06 2.48 32.57
CA MET A 1 -12.53 2.18 31.19
C MET A 1 -11.34 2.28 30.26
N GLY A 2 -10.69 1.15 29.96
CA GLY A 2 -9.48 1.14 29.13
C GLY A 2 -9.85 1.38 27.67
N GLY A 3 -9.58 2.58 27.17
CA GLY A 3 -9.67 2.86 25.74
C GLY A 3 -8.70 1.94 25.02
N PHE A 4 -9.22 1.04 24.18
CA PHE A 4 -8.40 0.42 23.16
C PHE A 4 -7.90 1.56 22.28
N ALA A 5 -6.68 2.03 22.56
CA ALA A 5 -5.99 2.97 21.71
C ALA A 5 -5.95 2.31 20.32
N GLN A 6 -6.81 2.78 19.42
CA GLN A 6 -6.80 2.38 18.03
C GLN A 6 -5.38 2.62 17.57
N THR A 7 -4.65 1.53 17.35
CA THR A 7 -3.24 1.65 17.02
C THR A 7 -3.18 2.40 15.70
N PRO A 8 -2.60 3.61 15.65
CA PRO A 8 -2.62 4.42 14.45
C PRO A 8 -1.93 3.60 13.36
N THR A 9 -2.72 3.22 12.34
CA THR A 9 -2.29 2.39 11.23
C THR A 9 -2.53 3.19 9.98
N GLN A 10 -1.46 3.77 9.43
CA GLN A 10 -1.55 4.62 8.27
C GLN A 10 -0.37 4.38 7.35
N PHE A 11 -0.62 4.51 6.05
CA PHE A 11 0.47 4.65 5.10
C PHE A 11 1.04 6.06 5.17
N ILE A 12 2.35 6.15 5.02
CA ILE A 12 3.10 7.40 4.92
C ILE A 12 3.96 7.27 3.68
N PHE A 13 3.94 8.27 2.82
CA PHE A 13 4.74 8.28 1.59
C PHE A 13 5.76 9.40 1.69
N PHE A 14 7.00 9.07 1.38
CA PHE A 14 8.03 10.08 1.14
C PHE A 14 8.31 10.13 -0.34
N LYS A 15 8.09 11.30 -0.95
CA LYS A 15 8.59 11.58 -2.29
C LYS A 15 10.10 11.60 -2.21
N THR A 16 10.76 10.84 -3.07
CA THR A 16 12.20 10.93 -3.23
C THR A 16 12.52 11.75 -4.45
N ASP A 17 13.71 12.34 -4.49
CA ASP A 17 14.30 12.78 -5.74
C ASP A 17 14.29 11.62 -6.73
N ALA A 18 14.15 11.99 -8.00
CA ALA A 18 13.82 11.07 -9.07
C ALA A 18 14.74 9.82 -9.09
N ASP A 19 14.19 8.68 -9.48
CA ASP A 19 14.96 7.45 -9.63
C ASP A 19 16.06 7.62 -10.72
N GLU A 20 16.91 6.62 -10.93
CA GLU A 20 18.09 6.69 -11.82
C GLU A 20 17.76 7.14 -13.26
N ASN A 21 16.48 7.03 -13.64
CA ASN A 21 15.90 7.43 -14.92
C ASN A 21 15.09 8.75 -14.88
N GLU A 22 15.30 9.62 -13.90
CA GLU A 22 14.55 10.88 -13.70
C GLU A 22 13.02 10.71 -13.51
N ASN A 23 12.58 9.49 -13.20
CA ASN A 23 11.18 9.21 -12.91
C ASN A 23 10.82 9.61 -11.47
N PRO A 24 9.63 10.17 -11.23
CA PRO A 24 9.15 10.40 -9.88
C PRO A 24 9.12 9.07 -9.12
N ALA A 25 9.65 9.06 -7.90
CA ALA A 25 9.64 7.89 -7.05
C ALA A 25 9.12 8.25 -5.65
N ALA A 26 8.46 7.28 -5.02
CA ALA A 26 7.93 7.40 -3.69
C ALA A 26 8.30 6.16 -2.88
N ILE A 27 8.69 6.37 -1.63
CA ILE A 27 8.88 5.29 -0.67
C ILE A 27 7.64 5.18 0.19
N VAL A 28 7.01 4.01 0.14
CA VAL A 28 5.86 3.64 0.95
C VAL A 28 6.34 3.13 2.30
N TYR A 29 5.88 3.79 3.35
CA TYR A 29 6.03 3.37 4.73
C TYR A 29 4.68 3.07 5.35
N VAL A 30 4.69 2.19 6.35
CA VAL A 30 3.52 1.93 7.19
C VAL A 30 3.91 2.28 8.62
N HIS A 31 3.12 3.14 9.22
CA HIS A 31 3.17 3.39 10.65
C HIS A 31 2.18 2.45 11.33
N PHE A 32 2.68 1.54 12.17
CA PHE A 32 1.87 0.59 12.95
C PHE A 32 2.50 0.41 14.33
N ALA A 33 1.69 0.49 15.39
CA ALA A 33 2.13 0.27 16.78
C ALA A 33 3.33 1.13 17.20
N ASN A 34 3.33 2.42 16.81
CA ASN A 34 4.44 3.35 17.08
C ASN A 34 5.76 2.99 16.38
N LYS A 35 5.71 2.10 15.38
CA LYS A 35 6.84 1.68 14.56
C LYS A 35 6.58 2.01 13.10
N MET A 36 7.54 2.68 12.49
CA MET A 36 7.53 2.95 11.06
C MET A 36 8.32 1.86 10.34
N THR A 37 7.68 1.20 9.38
CA THR A 37 8.29 0.13 8.58
C THR A 37 8.26 0.51 7.12
N GLN A 38 9.42 0.53 6.48
CA GLN A 38 9.51 0.68 5.03
C GLN A 38 8.91 -0.55 4.36
N ILE A 39 8.00 -0.32 3.43
CA ILE A 39 7.29 -1.36 2.70
C ILE A 39 7.96 -1.61 1.36
N ALA A 40 8.00 -0.58 0.52
CA ALA A 40 8.52 -0.66 -0.84
C ALA A 40 8.86 0.73 -1.36
N LYS A 41 9.77 0.80 -2.33
CA LYS A 41 9.93 1.95 -3.21
C LYS A 41 9.10 1.69 -4.46
N ILE A 42 8.33 2.67 -4.90
CA ILE A 42 7.51 2.61 -6.11
C ILE A 42 7.77 3.82 -6.99
N THR A 43 7.51 3.66 -8.28
CA THR A 43 7.62 4.73 -9.26
C THR A 43 6.26 5.38 -9.44
N GLY A 44 6.23 6.71 -9.48
CA GLY A 44 5.03 7.53 -9.55
C GLY A 44 4.70 8.26 -8.27
N ASN A 45 3.56 8.96 -8.30
CA ASN A 45 3.01 9.64 -7.14
C ASN A 45 2.15 8.67 -6.34
N ALA A 46 2.62 8.29 -5.16
CA ALA A 46 1.86 7.45 -4.23
C ALA A 46 0.70 8.24 -3.62
N GLU A 47 -0.51 7.71 -3.74
CA GLU A 47 -1.73 8.30 -3.21
C GLU A 47 -2.52 7.28 -2.39
N MET A 48 -3.32 7.79 -1.45
CA MET A 48 -4.26 6.96 -0.69
C MET A 48 -5.44 6.60 -1.58
N ILE A 49 -5.82 5.32 -1.57
CA ILE A 49 -7.00 4.84 -2.30
C ILE A 49 -8.21 4.99 -1.39
N ASP A 50 -9.30 5.54 -1.92
CA ASP A 50 -10.54 5.65 -1.14
C ASP A 50 -11.19 4.27 -0.98
N LYS A 51 -11.88 4.06 0.16
CA LYS A 51 -12.58 2.79 0.42
C LYS A 51 -13.62 2.44 -0.63
N LYS A 52 -14.17 3.44 -1.34
CA LYS A 52 -15.09 3.24 -2.46
C LYS A 52 -14.44 2.46 -3.60
N GLU A 53 -13.17 2.75 -3.89
CA GLU A 53 -12.42 2.12 -4.98
C GLU A 53 -11.88 0.74 -4.61
N PHE A 54 -11.97 0.32 -3.33
CA PHE A 54 -11.41 -0.96 -2.90
C PHE A 54 -12.00 -2.12 -3.69
N THR A 55 -13.31 -2.12 -3.87
CA THR A 55 -13.99 -3.23 -4.56
C THR A 55 -13.60 -3.28 -6.04
N GLU A 56 -13.46 -2.12 -6.69
CA GLU A 56 -13.05 -2.01 -8.10
C GLU A 56 -11.60 -2.47 -8.30
N LYS A 57 -10.73 -2.22 -7.31
CA LYS A 57 -9.33 -2.64 -7.33
C LYS A 57 -9.09 -4.06 -6.77
N GLY A 58 -10.15 -4.81 -6.45
CA GLY A 58 -10.04 -6.15 -5.86
C GLY A 58 -9.48 -6.17 -4.43
N ILE A 59 -9.48 -5.03 -3.75
CA ILE A 59 -9.07 -4.86 -2.36
C ILE A 59 -10.25 -5.24 -1.46
N PRO A 60 -10.02 -6.05 -0.43
CA PRO A 60 -11.10 -6.48 0.44
C PRO A 60 -11.59 -5.32 1.33
N LYS A 61 -12.91 -5.22 1.56
CA LYS A 61 -13.54 -4.11 2.31
C LYS A 61 -13.10 -4.00 3.77
N ASN A 62 -12.58 -5.09 4.34
CA ASN A 62 -12.01 -5.13 5.68
C ASN A 62 -10.55 -4.66 5.73
N ALA A 63 -9.96 -4.23 4.61
CA ALA A 63 -8.66 -3.57 4.61
C ALA A 63 -8.74 -2.26 5.42
N ILE A 64 -7.70 -2.04 6.23
CA ILE A 64 -7.58 -0.87 7.10
C ILE A 64 -7.38 0.38 6.25
N ALA A 65 -6.47 0.28 5.29
CA ALA A 65 -6.05 1.33 4.39
C ALA A 65 -5.51 0.71 3.10
N ALA A 66 -5.54 1.48 2.01
CA ALA A 66 -4.87 1.12 0.77
C ALA A 66 -4.26 2.36 0.11
N CYS A 67 -3.25 2.13 -0.71
CA CYS A 67 -2.52 3.15 -1.43
C CYS A 67 -1.94 2.59 -2.72
N GLY A 68 -1.47 3.46 -3.59
CA GLY A 68 -0.70 3.03 -4.75
C GLY A 68 -0.26 4.21 -5.59
N ALA A 69 0.51 3.92 -6.62
CA ALA A 69 0.92 4.86 -7.63
C ALA A 69 0.65 4.25 -9.00
N TRP A 70 0.31 5.10 -9.97
CA TRP A 70 0.27 4.74 -11.37
C TRP A 70 1.24 5.64 -12.13
N TRP A 71 2.14 5.02 -12.90
CA TRP A 71 3.15 5.71 -13.66
C TRP A 71 3.51 4.95 -14.93
N ALA A 72 3.54 5.66 -16.06
CA ALA A 72 4.01 5.14 -17.35
C ALA A 72 3.36 3.81 -17.77
N GLY A 73 2.07 3.63 -17.51
CA GLY A 73 1.31 2.43 -17.90
C GLY A 73 1.46 1.25 -16.94
N ALA A 74 2.16 1.41 -15.81
CA ALA A 74 2.20 0.43 -14.74
C ALA A 74 1.80 1.07 -13.41
N GLY A 75 1.22 0.27 -12.52
CA GLY A 75 0.85 0.71 -11.19
C GLY A 75 1.19 -0.31 -10.13
N ASP A 76 1.74 0.19 -9.04
CA ASP A 76 1.99 -0.57 -7.82
C ASP A 76 0.99 -0.13 -6.76
N TYR A 77 0.31 -1.09 -6.16
CA TYR A 77 -0.72 -0.85 -5.17
C TYR A 77 -0.45 -1.68 -3.90
N PHE A 78 -0.89 -1.17 -2.76
CA PHE A 78 -0.74 -1.83 -1.47
C PHE A 78 -1.99 -1.66 -0.63
N TYR A 79 -2.31 -2.67 0.16
CA TYR A 79 -3.32 -2.56 1.19
C TYR A 79 -2.88 -3.25 2.48
N LEU A 80 -3.49 -2.83 3.59
CA LEU A 80 -3.28 -3.38 4.91
C LEU A 80 -4.48 -4.18 5.35
N LEU A 81 -4.25 -5.43 5.72
CA LEU A 81 -5.25 -6.27 6.39
C LEU A 81 -4.88 -6.44 7.85
N LYS A 82 -5.88 -6.35 8.72
CA LYS A 82 -5.69 -6.71 10.13
C LYS A 82 -5.51 -8.22 10.24
N THR A 83 -4.51 -8.65 11.00
CA THR A 83 -4.29 -10.06 11.33
C THR A 83 -4.35 -10.26 12.84
N PRO A 84 -4.49 -11.49 13.34
CA PRO A 84 -4.45 -11.76 14.79
C PRO A 84 -3.13 -11.32 15.45
N LYS A 85 -2.03 -11.28 14.69
CA LYS A 85 -0.69 -10.93 15.17
C LYS A 85 -0.37 -9.43 15.01
N GLY A 86 -1.10 -8.69 14.18
CA GLY A 86 -0.84 -7.30 13.84
C GLY A 86 -1.50 -6.91 12.52
N ILE A 87 -0.70 -6.63 11.50
CA ILE A 87 -1.16 -6.28 10.16
C ILE A 87 -0.38 -7.05 9.08
N ALA A 88 -1.04 -7.37 7.98
CA ALA A 88 -0.42 -7.90 6.78
C ALA A 88 -0.50 -6.86 5.67
N VAL A 89 0.63 -6.64 5.03
CA VAL A 89 0.79 -5.76 3.88
C VAL A 89 0.73 -6.63 2.64
N TYR A 90 -0.21 -6.30 1.76
CA TYR A 90 -0.33 -6.91 0.45
C TYR A 90 0.15 -5.92 -0.59
N LYS A 91 0.84 -6.44 -1.61
CA LYS A 91 1.26 -5.70 -2.80
C LYS A 91 0.51 -6.27 -3.99
N GLY A 92 -0.08 -5.40 -4.78
CA GLY A 92 -0.65 -5.72 -6.08
C GLY A 92 0.04 -4.85 -7.12
N TRP A 93 -0.02 -5.28 -8.36
CA TRP A 93 0.44 -4.50 -9.48
C TRP A 93 -0.52 -4.69 -10.65
N GLN A 94 -0.52 -3.71 -11.53
CA GLN A 94 -1.27 -3.69 -12.78
C GLN A 94 -0.38 -3.06 -13.85
N ASP A 95 -0.41 -3.58 -15.06
CA ASP A 95 0.32 -3.08 -16.23
C ASP A 95 -0.62 -3.01 -17.43
N GLU A 96 -0.57 -1.95 -18.24
CA GLU A 96 -1.40 -1.78 -19.43
C GLU A 96 -1.15 -2.85 -20.49
N SER A 97 0.06 -3.41 -20.53
CA SER A 97 0.45 -4.48 -21.44
C SER A 97 -0.03 -5.85 -20.97
N GLN A 98 -0.59 -5.96 -19.77
CA GLN A 98 -1.05 -7.22 -19.21
C GLN A 98 -2.34 -7.69 -19.89
N GLN A 99 -2.45 -8.99 -20.16
CA GLN A 99 -3.65 -9.57 -20.78
C GLN A 99 -4.78 -9.83 -19.75
N ASP A 100 -4.44 -9.90 -18.46
CA ASP A 100 -5.37 -10.19 -17.37
C ASP A 100 -5.96 -8.91 -16.76
N LYS A 101 -7.25 -8.87 -16.42
CA LYS A 101 -7.88 -7.66 -15.85
C LYS A 101 -7.76 -7.57 -14.32
N GLY A 102 -6.65 -8.05 -13.76
CA GLY A 102 -6.47 -8.20 -12.31
C GLY A 102 -5.41 -7.28 -11.72
N TYR A 103 -5.58 -6.98 -10.43
CA TYR A 103 -4.52 -6.47 -9.58
C TYR A 103 -3.89 -7.70 -8.93
N HIS A 104 -2.67 -8.06 -9.34
CA HIS A 104 -2.02 -9.33 -8.98
C HIS A 104 -1.57 -9.33 -7.51
N TRP A 105 -2.54 -9.37 -6.58
CA TRP A 105 -2.33 -9.23 -5.15
C TRP A 105 -1.56 -10.40 -4.56
N THR A 106 -0.47 -10.09 -3.86
CA THR A 106 0.33 -11.04 -3.09
C THR A 106 0.66 -10.48 -1.71
N LYS A 107 0.81 -11.36 -0.72
CA LYS A 107 1.23 -10.95 0.62
C LYS A 107 2.71 -10.57 0.56
N LEU A 108 3.00 -9.29 0.74
CA LEU A 108 4.37 -8.78 0.74
C LEU A 108 5.05 -9.02 2.09
N LYS A 109 4.39 -8.63 3.18
CA LYS A 109 4.98 -8.70 4.53
C LYS A 109 3.91 -8.75 5.61
N GLU A 110 4.27 -9.29 6.77
CA GLU A 110 3.45 -9.21 7.98
C GLU A 110 4.22 -8.42 9.05
N ILE A 111 3.54 -7.49 9.70
CA ILE A 111 4.07 -6.65 10.77
C ILE A 111 3.29 -7.02 12.03
N SER A 112 3.96 -7.67 12.97
CA SER A 112 3.41 -7.96 14.29
C SER A 112 3.49 -6.73 15.20
N ARG A 113 2.59 -6.68 16.18
CA ARG A 113 2.62 -5.67 17.25
C ARG A 113 3.81 -5.85 18.19
#